data_AF-A0A2X4UJ23-F1
#
_entry.id   AF-A0A2X4UJ23-F1
#
_cell.length_a   1.000
_cell.length_b   1.000
_cell.length_c   1.000
_cell.angle_alpha   90.00
_cell.angle_beta   90.00
_cell.angle_gamma   90.00
#
_symmetry.space_group_name_H-M   'P 1'
#
loop_
_entity.id
_entity.type
_entity.pdbx_description
1 polymer ?
#
loop_
_entity_poly.entity_id
_entity_poly.type
_entity_poly.pdbx_seq_one_letter_code
_entity_poly.pdbx_strand_id
1 'polypeptide(L)' 'MPNAHEQEAAFQLHLTRSENYVRAIHEAGDLAWFEHGHPNRYVILARLGLDDDIDETDLRRALFMRRYP' A
#
# COMPACT_ATOMS: atom_id res chain seq x y z
N MET A 1 13.37 -5.72 17.62
CA MET A 1 13.12 -5.06 16.33
C MET A 1 13.43 -6.07 15.26
N PRO A 2 12.46 -6.46 14.43
CA PRO A 2 12.78 -7.22 13.22
C PRO A 2 13.85 -6.46 12.42
N ASN A 3 14.82 -7.16 11.87
CA ASN A 3 15.80 -6.53 11.01
C ASN A 3 15.14 -6.11 9.67
N ALA A 4 15.80 -5.25 8.89
CA ALA A 4 15.24 -4.73 7.64
C ALA A 4 14.80 -5.84 6.66
N HIS A 5 15.48 -6.99 6.67
CA HIS A 5 15.15 -8.13 5.82
C HIS A 5 13.88 -8.86 6.29
N GLU A 6 13.68 -9.00 7.59
CA GLU A 6 12.46 -9.55 8.18
C GLU A 6 11.24 -8.65 7.94
N GLN A 7 11.43 -7.32 8.02
CA GLN A 7 10.38 -6.36 7.69
C GLN A 7 9.98 -6.40 6.22
N GLU A 8 10.94 -6.48 5.31
CA GLU A 8 10.64 -6.61 3.87
C GLU A 8 9.94 -7.95 3.57
N ALA A 9 10.38 -9.06 4.18
CA ALA A 9 9.69 -10.34 4.03
C ALA A 9 8.24 -10.30 4.55
N ALA A 10 8.01 -9.63 5.67
CA ALA A 10 6.66 -9.42 6.20
C ALA A 10 5.80 -8.53 5.27
N PHE A 11 6.40 -7.51 4.66
CA PHE A 11 5.73 -6.68 3.67
C PHE A 11 5.35 -7.48 2.42
N GLN A 12 6.26 -8.29 1.87
CA GLN A 12 5.96 -9.16 0.72
C GLN A 12 4.81 -10.14 1.03
N LEU A 13 4.81 -10.75 2.22
CA LEU A 13 3.69 -11.60 2.64
C LEU A 13 2.37 -10.83 2.76
N HIS A 14 2.42 -9.57 3.21
CA HIS A 14 1.26 -8.69 3.25
C HIS A 14 0.72 -8.39 1.84
N LEU A 15 1.60 -8.14 0.87
CA LEU A 15 1.22 -7.96 -0.53
C LEU A 15 0.46 -9.19 -1.05
N THR A 16 1.03 -10.39 -0.91
CA THR A 16 0.37 -11.63 -1.37
C THR A 16 -0.99 -11.84 -0.72
N ARG A 17 -1.13 -11.56 0.58
CA ARG A 17 -2.42 -11.71 1.28
C ARG A 17 -3.47 -10.70 0.80
N SER A 18 -3.05 -9.53 0.33
CA SER A 18 -3.94 -8.50 -0.17
C SER A 18 -4.38 -8.72 -1.63
N GLU A 19 -3.76 -9.63 -2.38
CA GLU A 19 -4.10 -9.89 -3.79
C GLU A 19 -5.59 -10.22 -3.97
N ASN A 20 -6.15 -11.06 -3.09
CA ASN A 20 -7.57 -11.40 -3.13
C ASN A 20 -8.47 -10.19 -2.87
N TYR A 21 -8.05 -9.26 -2.02
CA TYR A 21 -8.77 -8.02 -1.74
C TYR A 21 -8.76 -7.10 -2.96
N VAL A 22 -7.59 -6.91 -3.58
CA VAL A 22 -7.43 -6.07 -4.78
C VAL A 22 -8.25 -6.64 -5.93
N ARG A 23 -8.13 -7.95 -6.18
CA ARG A 23 -8.91 -8.63 -7.21
C ARG A 23 -10.41 -8.45 -7.01
N ALA A 24 -10.91 -8.61 -5.79
CA ALA A 24 -12.34 -8.46 -5.50
C ALA A 24 -12.86 -7.03 -5.76
N ILE A 25 -12.03 -6.00 -5.51
CA ILE A 25 -12.37 -4.61 -5.82
C ILE A 25 -12.46 -4.38 -7.33
N HIS A 26 -11.47 -4.87 -8.08
CA HIS A 26 -11.46 -4.74 -9.54
C HIS A 26 -12.59 -5.52 -10.20
N GLU A 27 -12.93 -6.70 -9.68
CA GLU A 27 -14.09 -7.49 -10.14
C GLU A 27 -15.42 -6.76 -9.92
N ALA A 28 -15.50 -5.90 -8.89
CA ALA A 28 -16.65 -5.02 -8.65
C ALA A 28 -16.65 -3.75 -9.53
N GLY A 29 -15.61 -3.53 -10.34
CA GLY A 29 -15.47 -2.36 -11.19
C GLY A 29 -15.02 -1.09 -10.46
N ASP A 30 -14.42 -1.23 -9.27
CA ASP A 30 -13.91 -0.13 -8.46
C ASP A 30 -12.36 -0.15 -8.42
N LEU A 31 -11.76 0.89 -7.84
CA LEU A 31 -10.31 1.02 -7.67
C LEU A 31 -9.91 0.76 -6.21
N ALA A 32 -8.75 0.14 -6.00
CA ALA A 32 -8.22 0.02 -4.65
C ALA A 32 -7.79 1.39 -4.12
N TRP A 33 -7.85 1.59 -2.80
CA TRP A 33 -7.65 2.91 -2.20
C TRP A 33 -6.29 3.55 -2.49
N PHE A 34 -5.29 2.74 -2.85
CA PHE A 34 -3.92 3.16 -3.15
C PHE A 34 -3.69 3.41 -4.64
N GLU A 35 -4.64 3.06 -5.52
CA GLU A 35 -4.46 3.17 -6.97
C GLU A 35 -4.63 4.60 -7.46
N HIS A 36 -3.96 4.91 -8.56
CA HIS A 36 -4.11 6.20 -9.22
C HIS A 36 -5.59 6.50 -9.55
N GLY A 37 -6.02 7.72 -9.24
CA GLY A 37 -7.40 8.16 -9.45
C GLY A 37 -8.34 7.87 -8.26
N HIS A 38 -7.97 7.00 -7.31
CA HIS A 38 -8.78 6.80 -6.12
C HIS A 38 -8.65 8.01 -5.17
N PRO A 39 -9.74 8.66 -4.72
CA PRO A 39 -9.68 9.90 -3.93
C PRO A 39 -8.92 9.73 -2.59
N ASN A 40 -9.04 8.57 -1.94
CA ASN A 40 -8.31 8.29 -0.71
C ASN A 40 -6.79 8.23 -0.88
N ARG A 41 -6.27 7.93 -2.09
CA ARG A 41 -4.82 7.89 -2.36
C ARG A 41 -4.20 9.23 -2.02
N TYR A 42 -4.74 10.32 -2.57
CA TYR A 42 -4.20 11.68 -2.38
C TYR A 42 -4.31 12.17 -0.94
N VAL A 43 -5.36 11.77 -0.21
CA VAL A 43 -5.48 12.08 1.22
C VAL A 43 -4.37 11.40 2.03
N ILE A 44 -4.04 10.16 1.69
CA ILE A 44 -2.98 9.41 2.37
C ILE A 44 -1.61 9.97 2.00
N LEU A 45 -1.35 10.24 0.72
CA LEU A 45 -0.10 10.85 0.26
C LEU A 45 0.19 12.17 0.97
N ALA A 46 -0.80 13.06 1.06
CA ALA A 46 -0.68 14.32 1.78
C ALA A 46 -0.36 14.12 3.27
N ARG A 47 -0.95 13.11 3.93
CA ARG A 47 -0.66 12.78 5.34
C ARG A 47 0.73 12.16 5.56
N LEU A 48 1.30 11.58 4.52
CA LEU A 48 2.64 11.00 4.54
C LEU A 48 3.71 11.99 4.06
N GLY A 49 3.32 13.12 3.45
CA GLY A 49 4.25 14.04 2.81
C GLY A 49 4.92 13.43 1.59
N LEU A 50 4.22 12.54 0.88
CA LEU A 50 4.69 11.87 -0.33
C LEU A 50 4.08 12.53 -1.57
N ASP A 51 4.82 12.49 -2.67
CA ASP A 51 4.40 13.01 -3.97
C ASP A 51 3.36 12.08 -4.62
N ASP A 52 2.58 12.62 -5.57
CA ASP A 52 1.50 11.89 -6.22
C ASP A 52 1.96 10.86 -7.27
N ASP A 53 3.18 11.02 -7.75
CA ASP A 53 3.86 10.14 -8.71
C ASP A 53 4.45 8.86 -8.08
N ILE A 54 4.41 8.72 -6.75
CA ILE A 54 4.98 7.56 -6.05
C ILE A 54 4.34 6.24 -6.53
N ASP A 55 5.15 5.19 -6.66
CA ASP A 55 4.62 3.87 -6.97
C ASP A 55 3.63 3.39 -5.90
N GLU A 56 2.59 2.66 -6.34
CA GLU A 56 1.56 2.11 -5.44
C GLU A 56 2.15 1.15 -4.41
N THR A 57 3.16 0.37 -4.80
CA THR A 57 3.89 -0.54 -3.90
C THR A 57 4.67 0.26 -2.87
N ASP A 58 5.32 1.35 -3.27
CA ASP A 58 6.10 2.19 -2.37
C ASP A 58 5.21 2.95 -1.38
N LEU A 59 4.05 3.43 -1.81
CA LEU A 59 3.02 3.99 -0.93
C LEU A 59 2.57 2.97 0.13
N ARG A 60 2.30 1.74 -0.32
CA ARG A 60 1.89 0.65 0.57
C ARG A 60 3.02 0.25 1.53
N ARG A 61 4.27 0.24 1.06
CA ARG A 61 5.46 -0.03 1.90
C ARG A 61 5.59 1.04 2.98
N ALA A 62 5.50 2.32 2.62
CA ALA A 62 5.61 3.43 3.56
C ALA A 62 4.55 3.33 4.70
N LEU A 63 3.31 2.98 4.36
CA LEU A 63 2.26 2.75 5.35
C LEU A 63 2.51 1.51 6.21
N PHE A 64 2.95 0.41 5.60
CA PHE A 64 3.24 -0.83 6.32
C PHE A 64 4.33 -0.61 7.36
N MET A 65 5.46 -0.02 6.96
CA MET A 65 6.60 0.24 7.84
C MET A 65 6.25 1.21 8.97
N ARG A 66 5.38 2.20 8.71
CA ARG A 66 4.89 3.12 9.76
C ARG A 66 4.01 2.42 10.80
N ARG A 67 3.27 1.38 10.40
CA ARG A 67 2.38 0.62 11.29
C ARG A 67 3.11 -0.49 12.05
N TYR A 68 4.16 -1.07 11.47
CA TYR A 68 4.90 -2.21 12.02
C TYR A 68 6.42 -1.93 12.07
N PRO A 69 6.88 -1.13 13.06
CA PRO A 69 8.31 -0.83 13.25
C PRO A 69 9.11 -2.00 13.84
#